data_AF-A0A7S3H186-F1
#
_entry.id   AF-A0A7S3H186-F1
#
_cell.length_a   1.000
_cell.length_b   1.000
_cell.length_c   1.000
_cell.angle_alpha   90.00
_cell.angle_beta   90.00
_cell.angle_gamma   90.00
#
_symmetry.space_group_name_H-M   'P 1'
#
loop_
_entity.id
_entity.type
_entity.pdbx_description
1 polymer ?
#
loop_
_entity_poly.entity_id
_entity_poly.type
_entity_poly.pdbx_seq_one_letter_code
_entity_poly.pdbx_strand_id
1 'polypeptide(L)'
;VTLHIGIRYSWADEPGKTGHLFIVKNRLPPSLVSSVRPRVTEDEVMRAHSDADEASDSDWDPDAWGELQNKAMGSYGCCDCCHTNNFNCGPKFPHGSFTGYLYLSPKWCSSLMRLGYHASKDAIDQ
;
A
#
# COMPACT_ATOMS: atom_id res chain seq x y z
N VAL A 1 -5.70 8.43 13.79
CA VAL A 1 -4.97 9.18 14.84
C VAL A 1 -3.76 9.79 14.17
N THR A 2 -3.73 11.10 14.11
CA THR A 2 -2.65 11.87 13.48
C THR A 2 -1.85 12.51 14.61
N LEU A 3 -0.56 12.20 14.70
CA LEU A 3 0.33 12.90 15.64
C LEU A 3 0.98 14.06 14.89
N HIS A 4 0.78 15.27 15.40
CA HIS A 4 1.38 16.49 14.89
C HIS A 4 2.60 16.86 15.74
N ILE A 5 3.76 16.93 15.10
CA ILE A 5 5.00 17.35 15.76
C ILE A 5 5.50 18.62 15.07
N GLY A 6 5.62 19.71 15.81
CA GLY A 6 6.27 20.93 15.32
C GLY A 6 7.78 20.75 15.37
N ILE A 7 8.45 20.82 14.22
CA ILE A 7 9.92 20.80 14.17
C ILE A 7 10.41 22.21 13.86
N ARG A 8 11.21 22.78 14.76
CA ARG A 8 11.90 24.04 14.54
C ARG A 8 13.27 23.74 13.97
N TYR A 9 13.46 24.05 12.69
CA TYR A 9 14.79 24.02 12.07
C TYR A 9 15.41 25.41 12.21
N SER A 10 16.53 25.51 12.90
CA SER A 10 17.38 26.71 12.88
C SER A 10 18.85 26.30 12.95
N TRP A 11 19.62 26.76 11.98
CA TRP A 11 21.05 26.99 12.17
C TRP A 11 21.22 28.31 12.94
N ALA A 12 22.33 28.49 13.65
CA ALA A 12 22.49 29.51 14.71
C ALA A 12 22.07 30.95 14.33
N ASP A 13 22.12 31.30 13.04
CA ASP A 13 21.90 32.67 12.55
C ASP A 13 20.66 32.83 11.63
N GLU A 14 19.84 31.80 11.39
CA GLU A 14 18.63 31.92 10.56
C GLU A 14 17.33 32.06 11.39
N PRO A 15 16.35 32.88 10.93
CA PRO A 15 15.01 32.90 11.51
C PRO A 15 14.42 31.49 11.50
N GLY A 16 14.04 30.98 12.68
CA GLY A 16 13.56 29.60 12.81
C GLY A 16 12.35 29.33 11.91
N LYS A 17 12.46 28.32 11.04
CA LYS A 17 11.34 27.85 10.22
C LYS A 17 10.57 26.78 10.99
N THR A 18 9.25 26.93 11.06
CA THR A 18 8.36 25.92 11.64
C THR A 18 7.92 24.97 10.54
N GLY A 19 8.30 23.70 10.65
CA GLY A 19 7.80 22.62 9.81
C GLY A 19 6.73 21.79 10.55
N HIS A 20 5.86 21.15 9.79
CA HIS A 20 4.87 20.21 10.32
C HIS A 20 5.27 18.78 9.97
N LEU A 21 5.46 17.92 10.98
CA LEU A 21 5.60 16.48 10.79
C LEU A 21 4.26 15.81 11.11
N PHE A 22 3.78 15.03 10.15
CA PHE A 22 2.59 14.18 10.29
C PHE A 22 3.02 12.73 10.37
N ILE A 23 2.67 12.05 11.46
CA ILE A 23 2.84 10.59 11.55
C ILE A 23 1.49 9.94 11.23
N VAL A 24 1.42 9.27 10.08
CA VAL A 24 0.25 8.53 9.64
C VAL A 24 0.50 7.04 9.86
N LYS A 25 -0.29 6.43 10.75
CA LYS A 25 -0.28 4.97 10.90
C LYS A 25 -1.16 4.35 9.82
N ASN A 26 -0.54 3.75 8.82
CA ASN A 26 -1.26 2.92 7.84
C ASN A 26 -1.94 1.76 8.56
N ARG A 27 -3.27 1.75 8.56
CA ARG A 27 -4.09 0.63 9.04
C ARG A 27 -4.92 0.15 7.86
N LEU A 28 -5.14 -1.16 7.78
CA LEU A 28 -6.11 -1.73 6.84
C LEU A 28 -7.47 -1.82 7.56
N PRO A 29 -8.48 -1.02 7.18
CA PRO A 29 -9.83 -1.18 7.67
C PRO A 29 -10.37 -2.57 7.28
N PRO A 30 -11.21 -3.22 8.12
CA PRO A 30 -11.82 -4.51 7.77
C PRO A 30 -12.62 -4.47 6.46
N SER A 31 -13.23 -3.33 6.12
CA SER A 31 -13.96 -3.12 4.86
C SER A 31 -13.07 -3.15 3.62
N LEU A 32 -11.75 -3.01 3.78
CA LEU A 32 -10.77 -3.03 2.68
C LEU A 32 -9.96 -4.33 2.62
N VAL A 33 -10.34 -5.33 3.42
CA VAL A 33 -9.80 -6.67 3.24
C VAL A 33 -10.41 -7.25 1.97
N SER A 34 -9.56 -7.49 0.98
CA SER A 34 -9.96 -8.04 -0.32
C SER A 34 -8.97 -9.10 -0.77
N SER A 35 -9.37 -9.89 -1.76
CA SER A 35 -8.42 -10.68 -2.54
C SER A 35 -7.38 -9.76 -3.15
N VAL A 36 -6.15 -10.24 -3.20
CA VAL A 36 -5.08 -9.51 -3.87
C VAL A 36 -5.38 -9.47 -5.36
N ARG A 37 -5.44 -8.26 -5.91
CA ARG A 37 -5.70 -8.02 -7.32
C ARG A 37 -4.39 -8.00 -8.14
N PRO A 38 -4.48 -8.17 -9.47
CA PRO A 38 -3.34 -8.07 -10.38
C PRO A 38 -2.60 -6.72 -10.29
N ARG A 39 -1.54 -6.58 -11.10
CA ARG A 39 -0.82 -5.32 -11.28
C ARG A 39 -1.78 -4.18 -11.63
N VAL A 40 -1.46 -2.98 -11.16
CA VAL A 40 -2.23 -1.78 -11.52
C VAL A 40 -2.04 -1.51 -13.01
N THR A 41 -3.13 -1.34 -13.74
CA THR A 41 -3.11 -1.06 -15.18
C THR A 41 -3.14 0.45 -15.44
N GLU A 42 -2.72 0.87 -16.63
CA GLU A 42 -2.85 2.28 -17.04
C GLU A 42 -4.31 2.75 -16.98
N ASP A 43 -5.24 1.91 -17.43
CA ASP A 43 -6.68 2.20 -17.35
C ASP A 43 -7.15 2.41 -15.90
N GLU A 44 -6.65 1.64 -14.93
CA GLU A 44 -6.95 1.83 -13.50
C GLU A 44 -6.41 3.17 -12.96
N VAL A 45 -5.24 3.60 -13.45
CA VAL A 45 -4.66 4.90 -13.05
C VAL A 45 -5.42 6.07 -13.69
N MET A 46 -5.77 5.94 -14.96
CA MET A 46 -6.32 7.03 -15.76
C MET A 46 -7.84 7.18 -15.59
N ARG A 47 -8.56 6.08 -15.34
CA ARG A 47 -10.01 6.10 -15.09
C ARG A 47 -10.23 5.94 -13.60
N ALA A 48 -10.32 7.07 -12.90
CA ALA A 48 -10.59 7.15 -11.46
C ALA A 48 -11.92 6.50 -10.99
N HIS A 49 -12.65 5.77 -11.85
CA HIS A 49 -14.01 5.27 -11.63
C HIS A 49 -14.35 3.93 -12.28
N SER A 50 -13.42 3.18 -12.87
CA SER A 50 -13.81 1.82 -13.22
C SER A 50 -13.88 1.00 -11.93
N ASP A 51 -15.03 0.39 -11.67
CA ASP A 51 -15.15 -0.78 -10.81
C ASP A 51 -14.22 -1.84 -11.42
N ALA A 52 -12.94 -1.74 -11.09
CA ALA A 52 -11.85 -2.41 -11.78
C ALA A 52 -11.77 -3.91 -11.43
N ASP A 53 -12.89 -4.49 -11.01
CA ASP A 53 -13.06 -5.92 -10.84
C ASP A 53 -12.90 -6.68 -12.17
N GLU A 54 -12.90 -5.98 -13.31
CA GLU A 54 -12.75 -6.57 -14.65
C GLU A 54 -11.41 -6.24 -15.36
N ALA A 55 -10.36 -5.84 -14.64
CA ALA A 55 -9.03 -5.75 -15.26
C ALA A 55 -8.49 -7.16 -15.54
N SER A 56 -8.78 -7.71 -16.72
CA SER A 56 -8.25 -8.99 -17.18
C SER A 56 -6.77 -8.84 -17.55
N ASP A 57 -5.88 -8.87 -16.56
CA ASP A 57 -4.47 -9.18 -16.82
C ASP A 57 -4.45 -10.65 -17.29
N SER A 58 -4.10 -10.91 -18.55
CA SER A 58 -4.22 -12.24 -19.18
C SER A 58 -3.34 -13.31 -18.51
N ASP A 59 -2.35 -12.88 -17.73
CA ASP A 59 -1.45 -13.75 -16.97
C ASP A 59 -1.92 -13.95 -15.51
N TRP A 60 -3.06 -13.35 -15.13
CA TRP A 60 -3.64 -13.55 -13.81
C TRP A 60 -4.42 -14.86 -13.75
N ASP A 61 -3.80 -15.86 -13.15
CA ASP A 61 -4.48 -17.08 -12.75
C ASP A 61 -4.96 -16.99 -11.29
N PRO A 62 -6.26 -16.74 -11.04
CA PRO A 62 -6.81 -16.69 -9.69
C PRO A 62 -6.65 -18.03 -8.94
N ASP A 63 -6.57 -19.16 -9.64
CA ASP A 63 -6.40 -20.48 -9.04
C ASP A 63 -4.95 -20.70 -8.58
N ALA A 64 -3.96 -20.21 -9.33
CA ALA A 64 -2.53 -20.30 -8.96
C ALA A 64 -2.14 -19.39 -7.79
N TRP A 65 -2.81 -18.25 -7.65
CA TRP A 65 -2.52 -17.28 -6.60
C TRP A 65 -3.41 -17.42 -5.36
N GLY A 66 -4.40 -18.30 -5.47
CA GLY A 66 -5.34 -18.65 -4.41
C GLY A 66 -6.11 -17.45 -3.90
N GLU A 67 -7.00 -17.72 -2.95
CA GLU A 67 -7.76 -16.74 -2.19
C GLU A 67 -6.87 -15.86 -1.27
N LEU A 68 -5.63 -15.57 -1.67
CA LEU A 68 -4.68 -14.77 -0.92
C LEU A 68 -5.29 -13.38 -0.70
N GLN A 69 -5.72 -13.14 0.52
CA GLN A 69 -6.20 -11.83 0.95
C GLN A 69 -5.03 -10.90 1.18
N ASN A 70 -5.23 -9.61 0.92
CA ASN A 70 -4.20 -8.60 1.12
C ASN A 70 -3.62 -8.65 2.55
N LYS A 71 -4.48 -8.82 3.58
CA LYS A 71 -4.08 -8.96 4.99
C LYS A 71 -3.18 -10.16 5.30
N ALA A 72 -3.09 -11.15 4.40
CA ALA A 72 -2.28 -12.35 4.59
C ALA A 72 -0.89 -12.23 3.93
N MET A 73 -0.65 -11.21 3.11
CA MET A 73 0.66 -10.94 2.51
C MET A 73 1.67 -10.52 3.57
N GLY A 74 2.87 -11.09 3.50
CA GLY A 74 3.98 -10.84 4.41
C GLY A 74 5.01 -9.90 3.78
N SER A 75 5.72 -9.17 4.64
CA SER A 75 6.59 -8.09 4.21
C SER A 75 7.99 -8.51 3.77
N TYR A 76 8.31 -9.80 3.68
CA TYR A 76 9.67 -10.25 3.31
C TYR A 76 9.79 -10.74 1.85
N GLY A 77 8.71 -10.68 1.06
CA GLY A 77 8.71 -11.09 -0.34
C GLY A 77 9.21 -10.01 -1.31
N CYS A 78 10.07 -10.40 -2.25
CA CYS A 78 10.51 -9.55 -3.36
C CYS A 78 9.76 -9.80 -4.67
N CYS A 79 9.16 -10.99 -4.83
CA CYS A 79 8.26 -11.36 -5.92
C CYS A 79 6.89 -11.73 -5.36
N ASP A 80 5.89 -11.80 -6.23
CA ASP A 80 4.57 -12.32 -5.88
C ASP A 80 4.65 -13.78 -5.40
N CYS A 81 5.58 -14.55 -5.98
CA CYS A 81 5.84 -15.94 -5.66
C CYS A 81 6.28 -16.19 -4.20
N CYS A 82 6.84 -15.18 -3.53
CA CYS A 82 7.23 -15.29 -2.12
C CYS A 82 6.02 -15.40 -1.19
N HIS A 83 4.85 -14.89 -1.59
CA HIS A 83 3.64 -14.92 -0.77
C HIS A 83 3.01 -16.31 -0.66
N THR A 84 3.34 -17.22 -1.58
CA THR A 84 2.83 -18.59 -1.63
C THR A 84 3.90 -19.65 -1.33
N ASN A 85 5.18 -19.35 -1.58
CA ASN A 85 6.28 -20.33 -1.45
C ASN A 85 7.05 -20.27 -0.12
N ASN A 86 6.37 -20.35 1.04
CA ASN A 86 6.98 -20.37 2.39
C ASN A 86 7.81 -19.12 2.80
N PHE A 87 7.92 -18.09 1.96
CA PHE A 87 8.55 -16.81 2.30
C PHE A 87 7.55 -15.76 2.81
N ASN A 88 6.30 -16.16 3.04
CA ASN A 88 5.22 -15.30 3.52
C ASN A 88 5.28 -15.09 5.05
N CYS A 89 6.40 -14.58 5.55
CA CYS A 89 6.65 -14.32 6.96
C CYS A 89 6.66 -12.82 7.29
N GLY A 90 6.78 -12.51 8.58
CA GLY A 90 6.90 -11.12 9.07
C GLY A 90 5.59 -10.37 9.26
N PRO A 91 5.68 -9.05 9.49
CA PRO A 91 4.54 -8.15 9.52
C PRO A 91 3.65 -8.32 8.29
N LYS A 92 2.34 -8.29 8.52
CA LYS A 92 1.35 -8.44 7.48
C LYS A 92 0.89 -7.10 6.95
N PHE A 93 0.52 -7.07 5.68
CA PHE A 93 0.00 -5.89 5.01
C PHE A 93 -1.07 -5.16 5.87
N PRO A 94 -1.03 -3.83 5.96
CA PRO A 94 -0.18 -2.89 5.22
C PRO A 94 1.13 -2.58 5.96
N HIS A 95 1.41 -3.29 7.06
CA HIS A 95 2.61 -3.12 7.86
C HIS A 95 3.77 -3.84 7.18
N GLY A 96 4.77 -3.07 6.75
CA GLY A 96 5.99 -3.59 6.19
C GLY A 96 7.09 -3.77 7.24
N SER A 97 8.13 -4.52 6.87
CA SER A 97 9.47 -4.42 7.45
C SER A 97 10.29 -3.41 6.64
N PHE A 98 11.45 -2.99 7.15
CA PHE A 98 12.39 -2.17 6.38
C PHE A 98 12.70 -2.81 5.01
N THR A 99 12.97 -4.11 4.98
CA THR A 99 13.24 -4.85 3.75
C THR A 99 12.01 -4.99 2.85
N GLY A 100 10.81 -5.10 3.42
CA GLY A 100 9.57 -5.12 2.66
C GLY A 100 9.29 -3.84 1.87
N TYR A 101 9.60 -2.70 2.48
CA TYR A 101 9.50 -1.41 1.80
C TYR A 101 10.61 -1.17 0.77
N LEU A 102 11.71 -1.94 0.80
CA LEU A 102 12.74 -1.88 -0.23
C LEU A 102 12.36 -2.69 -1.48
N TYR A 103 11.74 -3.86 -1.31
CA TYR A 103 11.47 -4.75 -2.44
C TYR A 103 10.10 -4.53 -3.08
N LEU A 104 9.07 -4.25 -2.26
CA LEU A 104 7.70 -3.99 -2.70
C LEU A 104 7.26 -4.89 -3.86
N SER A 105 7.07 -6.19 -3.60
CA SER A 105 6.55 -7.12 -4.62
C SER A 105 5.35 -6.50 -5.38
N PRO A 106 5.15 -6.77 -6.68
CA PRO A 106 4.09 -6.15 -7.47
C PRO A 106 2.70 -6.18 -6.82
N LYS A 107 2.32 -7.29 -6.18
CA LYS A 107 1.07 -7.42 -5.42
C LYS A 107 0.99 -6.54 -4.18
N TRP A 108 2.09 -6.42 -3.45
CA TRP A 108 2.17 -5.53 -2.30
C TRP A 108 2.04 -4.07 -2.73
N CYS A 109 2.76 -3.69 -3.79
CA CYS A 109 2.74 -2.35 -4.36
C CYS A 109 1.33 -1.97 -4.85
N SER A 110 0.70 -2.83 -5.66
CA SER A 110 -0.65 -2.59 -6.16
C SER A 110 -1.71 -2.53 -5.04
N SER A 111 -1.58 -3.37 -4.01
CA SER A 111 -2.46 -3.31 -2.83
C SER A 111 -2.26 -2.00 -2.04
N LEU A 112 -1.03 -1.51 -1.92
CA LEU A 112 -0.74 -0.21 -1.27
C LEU A 112 -1.33 0.95 -2.08
N MET A 113 -1.21 0.93 -3.41
CA MET A 113 -1.78 1.97 -4.28
C MET A 113 -3.30 2.05 -4.12
N ARG A 114 -3.99 0.89 -4.15
CA ARG A 114 -5.44 0.81 -3.97
C ARG A 114 -5.87 1.23 -2.56
N LEU A 115 -5.12 0.83 -1.53
CA LEU A 115 -5.36 1.29 -0.15
C LEU A 115 -5.18 2.81 -0.04
N GLY A 116 -4.15 3.36 -0.67
CA GLY A 116 -3.88 4.80 -0.72
C GLY A 116 -5.02 5.55 -1.38
N TYR A 117 -5.43 5.13 -2.59
CA TYR A 117 -6.57 5.69 -3.32
C TYR A 117 -7.85 5.70 -2.48
N HIS A 118 -8.20 4.56 -1.86
CA HIS A 118 -9.38 4.49 -1.00
C HIS A 118 -9.25 5.39 0.24
N ALA A 119 -8.09 5.44 0.88
CA ALA A 119 -7.87 6.27 2.07
C ALA A 119 -7.85 7.77 1.76
N SER A 120 -7.46 8.17 0.54
CA SER A 120 -7.45 9.56 0.09
C SER A 120 -8.77 10.03 -0.53
N LYS A 121 -9.69 9.12 -0.86
CA LYS A 121 -10.94 9.44 -1.56
C LYS A 121 -11.68 10.61 -0.94
N ASP A 122 -11.95 10.54 0.37
CA ASP A 122 -12.67 11.59 1.10
C ASP A 122 -11.91 12.92 1.17
N ALA A 123 -10.58 12.91 1.01
CA ALA A 123 -9.74 14.12 1.01
C ALA A 123 -9.64 14.76 -0.38
N ILE A 124 -9.83 13.98 -1.45
CA ILE A 124 -9.83 14.46 -2.84
C ILE A 124 -11.22 14.98 -3.23
N ASP A 125 -12.28 14.36 -2.73
CA ASP A 125 -13.68 14.70 -3.04
C ASP A 125 -14.20 15.93 -2.22
N GLN A 126 -13.33 16.62 -1.45
CA GLN A 126 -13.61 17.87 -0.72
C GLN A 126 -13.17 19.10 -1.49
#